data_AF-A0A2C9LNZ1-F1
#
_entry.id   AF-A0A2C9LNZ1-F1
#
_cell.length_a   1.000
_cell.length_b   1.000
_cell.length_c   1.000
_cell.angle_alpha   90.00
_cell.angle_beta   90.00
_cell.angle_gamma   90.00
#
_symmetry.space_group_name_H-M   'P 1'
#
loop_
_entity.id
_entity.type
_entity.pdbx_description
1 polymer ?
#
loop_
_entity_poly.entity_id
_entity_poly.type
_entity_poly.pdbx_seq_one_letter_code
_entity_poly.pdbx_strand_id
1 'polypeptide(L)'
;MRAESTYQLARAFHVQEDYDQAFQYYYQSTQFAPANFVLPFFGLGQMYIFRGDSENAAQCFEKVLKAQPGNYETMKILGSLYANHSDQEKRDIARQHMKKVTEQFPDDVEAWIELAQIMEQTDVQVNH
;
A
#
# COMPACT_ATOMS: atom_id res chain seq x y z
N MET A 1 22.84 3.14 8.27
CA MET A 1 22.76 3.82 9.58
C MET A 1 21.84 5.04 9.58
N ARG A 2 21.89 5.97 8.59
CA ARG A 2 20.98 7.13 8.57
C ARG A 2 19.51 6.76 8.28
N ALA A 3 19.27 5.77 7.42
CA ALA A 3 17.91 5.33 7.08
C ALA A 3 17.22 4.62 8.25
N GLU A 4 17.91 3.70 8.91
CA GLU A 4 17.32 2.93 10.00
C GLU A 4 17.02 3.81 11.23
N SER A 5 17.93 4.75 11.58
CA SER A 5 17.70 5.65 12.71
C SER A 5 16.55 6.63 12.45
N THR A 6 16.49 7.22 11.25
CA THR A 6 15.37 8.09 10.85
C THR A 6 14.06 7.34 10.78
N TYR A 7 14.07 6.08 10.33
CA TYR A 7 12.88 5.22 10.37
C TYR A 7 12.37 4.98 11.80
N GLN A 8 13.25 4.73 12.77
CA GLN A 8 12.80 4.55 14.16
C GLN A 8 12.22 5.84 14.75
N LEU A 9 12.78 7.00 14.41
CA LEU A 9 12.19 8.29 14.78
C LEU A 9 10.80 8.45 14.16
N ALA A 10 10.67 8.16 12.87
CA ALA A 10 9.39 8.23 12.17
C ALA A 10 8.32 7.35 12.83
N ARG A 11 8.67 6.11 13.19
CA ARG A 11 7.78 5.21 13.94
C ARG A 11 7.39 5.75 15.31
N ALA A 12 8.34 6.36 16.04
CA ALA A 12 8.05 6.92 17.35
C ALA A 12 7.03 8.07 17.26
N PHE A 13 7.16 8.94 16.27
CA PHE A 13 6.17 10.00 16.00
C PHE A 13 4.85 9.44 15.49
N HIS A 14 4.87 8.40 14.63
CA HIS A 14 3.67 7.73 14.14
C HIS A 14 2.84 7.16 15.31
N VAL A 15 3.47 6.48 16.27
CA VAL A 15 2.79 5.95 17.47
C VAL A 15 2.26 7.07 18.38
N GLN A 16 2.86 8.26 18.33
CA GLN A 16 2.39 9.45 19.04
C GLN A 16 1.30 10.22 18.27
N GLU A 17 0.87 9.69 17.10
CA GLU A 17 -0.09 10.34 16.20
C GLU A 17 0.38 11.70 15.65
N ASP A 18 1.67 12.01 15.79
CA ASP A 18 2.31 13.16 15.14
C ASP A 18 2.69 12.76 13.71
N TYR A 19 1.65 12.70 12.86
CA TYR A 19 1.79 12.26 11.47
C TYR A 19 2.63 13.21 10.62
N ASP A 20 2.75 14.48 11.00
CA ASP A 20 3.57 15.45 10.27
C ASP A 20 5.06 15.19 10.48
N GLN A 21 5.49 14.99 11.73
CA GLN A 21 6.86 14.56 12.01
C GLN A 21 7.13 13.17 11.47
N ALA A 22 6.19 12.23 11.64
CA ALA A 22 6.32 10.88 11.11
C ALA A 22 6.56 10.90 9.59
N PHE A 23 5.78 11.68 8.84
CA PHE A 23 5.96 11.85 7.41
C PHE A 23 7.35 12.38 7.06
N GLN A 24 7.82 13.44 7.73
CA GLN A 24 9.15 14.02 7.45
C GLN A 24 10.27 13.00 7.64
N TYR A 25 10.23 12.25 8.74
CA TYR A 25 11.26 11.26 9.05
C TYR A 25 11.16 10.00 8.18
N TYR A 26 9.95 9.55 7.83
CA TYR A 26 9.78 8.46 6.86
C TYR A 26 10.33 8.88 5.50
N TYR A 27 9.96 10.07 5.02
CA TYR A 27 10.46 10.61 3.76
C TYR A 27 11.99 10.69 3.77
N GLN A 28 12.60 11.27 4.81
CA GLN A 28 14.05 11.34 4.96
C GLN A 28 14.69 9.95 4.94
N SER A 29 14.08 8.98 5.61
CA SER A 29 14.57 7.61 5.65
C SER A 29 14.58 6.97 4.25
N THR A 30 13.55 7.21 3.43
CA THR A 30 13.50 6.71 2.03
C THR A 30 14.62 7.26 1.16
N GLN A 31 15.15 8.46 1.43
CA GLN A 31 16.24 9.06 0.65
C GLN A 31 17.58 8.34 0.86
N PHE A 32 17.74 7.66 2.00
CA PHE A 32 18.97 6.95 2.36
C PHE A 32 18.79 5.43 2.40
N ALA A 33 17.59 4.93 2.11
CA ALA A 33 17.24 3.53 2.24
C ALA A 33 17.95 2.68 1.16
N PRO A 34 18.67 1.61 1.53
CA PRO A 34 19.13 0.63 0.55
C PRO A 34 17.95 -0.12 -0.08
N ALA A 35 18.14 -0.71 -1.26
CA ALA A 35 17.07 -1.30 -2.07
C ALA A 35 16.22 -2.37 -1.35
N ASN A 36 16.78 -3.05 -0.35
CA ASN A 36 16.09 -4.07 0.43
C ASN A 36 15.39 -3.54 1.69
N PHE A 37 15.66 -2.29 2.09
CA PHE A 37 15.08 -1.68 3.27
C PHE A 37 13.79 -0.94 2.91
N VAL A 38 12.70 -1.71 2.80
CA VAL A 38 11.41 -1.20 2.32
C VAL A 38 10.48 -0.64 3.38
N LEU A 39 10.80 -0.87 4.67
CA LEU A 39 9.97 -0.42 5.79
C LEU A 39 9.67 1.10 5.79
N PRO A 40 10.62 2.00 5.43
CA PRO A 40 10.32 3.42 5.33
C PRO A 40 9.32 3.76 4.24
N PHE A 41 9.33 3.02 3.12
CA PHE A 41 8.34 3.21 2.05
C PHE A 41 6.96 2.76 2.51
N PHE A 42 6.87 1.64 3.24
CA PHE A 42 5.60 1.19 3.81
C PHE A 42 5.02 2.23 4.78
N GLY A 43 5.83 2.72 5.72
CA GLY A 43 5.41 3.76 6.66
C GLY A 43 5.04 5.07 5.97
N LEU A 44 5.81 5.51 4.97
CA LEU A 44 5.49 6.69 4.17
C LEU A 44 4.18 6.52 3.40
N GLY A 45 3.92 5.33 2.85
CA GLY A 45 2.65 4.99 2.19
C GLY A 45 1.45 5.15 3.13
N GLN A 46 1.57 4.68 4.38
CA GLN A 46 0.53 4.88 5.40
C GLN A 46 0.29 6.36 5.69
N MET A 47 1.35 7.18 5.74
CA MET A 47 1.19 8.64 5.92
C MET A 47 0.51 9.30 4.74
N TYR A 48 0.78 8.86 3.51
CA TYR A 48 0.07 9.35 2.33
C TYR A 48 -1.41 8.95 2.33
N ILE A 49 -1.75 7.72 2.76
CA ILE A 49 -3.15 7.30 2.97
C ILE A 49 -3.84 8.23 3.96
N PHE A 50 -3.20 8.50 5.12
CA PHE A 50 -3.76 9.38 6.14
C PHE A 50 -4.03 10.81 5.61
N ARG A 51 -3.20 11.27 4.67
CA ARG A 51 -3.36 12.58 4.01
C ARG A 51 -4.34 12.56 2.83
N GLY A 52 -4.94 11.42 2.50
CA GLY A 52 -5.83 11.26 1.34
C GLY A 52 -5.12 11.25 -0.01
N ASP A 53 -3.80 11.12 -0.02
CA ASP A 53 -2.98 11.10 -1.24
C ASP A 53 -2.75 9.65 -1.70
N SER A 54 -3.81 9.06 -2.26
CA SER A 54 -3.81 7.67 -2.69
C SER A 54 -2.77 7.36 -3.78
N GLU A 55 -2.43 8.34 -4.62
CA GLU A 55 -1.48 8.12 -5.72
C GLU A 55 -0.05 7.96 -5.19
N ASN A 56 0.40 8.87 -4.32
CA ASN A 56 1.72 8.75 -3.71
C ASN A 56 1.79 7.56 -2.74
N ALA A 57 0.69 7.22 -2.07
CA ALA A 57 0.59 6.01 -1.28
C ALA A 57 0.84 4.76 -2.13
N ALA A 58 0.14 4.63 -3.25
CA ALA A 58 0.27 3.50 -4.16
C ALA A 58 1.72 3.34 -4.66
N GLN A 59 2.36 4.43 -5.09
CA GLN A 59 3.76 4.41 -5.52
C GLN A 59 4.73 3.93 -4.42
N CYS A 60 4.44 4.25 -3.15
CA CYS A 60 5.24 3.77 -2.03
C CYS A 60 5.08 2.26 -1.84
N PHE A 61 3.85 1.75 -1.90
CA PHE A 61 3.55 0.33 -1.74
C PHE A 61 4.01 -0.51 -2.94
N GLU A 62 3.99 0.02 -4.15
CA GLU A 62 4.60 -0.63 -5.33
C GLU A 62 6.10 -0.87 -5.15
N LYS A 63 6.83 0.08 -4.55
CA LYS A 63 8.25 -0.11 -4.23
C LYS A 63 8.45 -1.23 -3.20
N VAL A 64 7.55 -1.32 -2.21
CA VAL A 64 7.58 -2.40 -1.22
C VAL A 64 7.35 -3.76 -1.91
N LEU A 65 6.32 -3.90 -2.75
CA LEU A 65 6.05 -5.14 -3.47
C LEU A 65 7.13 -5.51 -4.48
N LYS A 66 7.80 -4.53 -5.09
CA LYS A 66 8.91 -4.79 -6.00
C LYS A 66 10.08 -5.47 -5.30
N ALA A 67 10.39 -5.10 -4.05
CA ALA A 67 11.43 -5.74 -3.26
C ALA A 67 10.93 -6.99 -2.51
N GLN A 68 9.66 -7.00 -2.12
CA GLN A 68 9.02 -8.09 -1.39
C GLN A 68 7.71 -8.52 -2.08
N PRO A 69 7.79 -9.28 -3.20
CA PRO A 69 6.61 -9.67 -3.96
C PRO A 69 5.63 -10.59 -3.25
N GLY A 70 5.97 -11.09 -2.05
CA GLY A 70 5.10 -11.91 -1.20
C GLY A 70 4.53 -11.17 0.01
N ASN A 71 4.66 -9.84 0.08
CA ASN A 71 4.10 -9.05 1.17
C ASN A 71 2.59 -8.86 0.96
N TYR A 72 1.80 -9.78 1.50
CA TYR A 72 0.34 -9.82 1.35
C TYR A 72 -0.37 -8.62 1.99
N GLU A 73 0.16 -8.08 3.08
CA GLU A 73 -0.37 -6.86 3.70
C GLU A 73 -0.29 -5.69 2.71
N THR A 74 0.85 -5.55 2.04
CA THR A 74 1.02 -4.53 1.00
C THR A 74 0.13 -4.79 -0.22
N MET A 75 -0.05 -6.07 -0.61
CA MET A 75 -0.97 -6.42 -1.69
C MET A 75 -2.40 -6.03 -1.39
N LYS A 76 -2.86 -6.27 -0.14
CA LYS A 76 -4.20 -5.88 0.28
C LYS A 76 -4.35 -4.37 0.19
N ILE A 77 -3.45 -3.60 0.82
CA ILE A 77 -3.49 -2.13 0.80
C ILE A 77 -3.48 -1.57 -0.63
N LEU A 78 -2.56 -2.05 -1.49
CA LEU A 78 -2.48 -1.58 -2.88
C LEU A 78 -3.74 -1.98 -3.68
N GLY A 79 -4.29 -3.17 -3.40
CA GLY A 79 -5.56 -3.61 -3.94
C GLY A 79 -6.70 -2.68 -3.56
N SER A 80 -6.84 -2.32 -2.29
CA SER A 80 -7.86 -1.39 -1.81
C SER A 80 -7.70 0.00 -2.45
N LEU A 81 -6.46 0.49 -2.58
CA LEU A 81 -6.17 1.79 -3.19
C LEU A 81 -6.54 1.83 -4.68
N TYR A 82 -6.35 0.72 -5.39
CA TYR A 82 -6.65 0.62 -6.82
C TYR A 82 -8.06 0.13 -7.14
N ALA A 83 -8.79 -0.41 -6.17
CA ALA A 83 -10.12 -0.99 -6.37
C ALA A 83 -11.11 -0.03 -7.06
N ASN A 84 -11.09 1.24 -6.65
CA ASN A 84 -11.96 2.30 -7.17
C ASN A 84 -11.21 3.30 -8.08
N HIS A 85 -10.01 2.94 -8.56
CA HIS A 85 -9.26 3.82 -9.43
C HIS A 85 -9.95 3.95 -10.79
N SER A 86 -9.87 5.12 -11.45
CA SER A 86 -10.53 5.37 -12.76
C SER A 86 -9.92 4.56 -13.91
N ASP A 87 -8.61 4.31 -13.84
CA ASP A 87 -7.86 3.46 -14.75
C ASP A 87 -8.20 1.96 -14.58
N GLN A 88 -8.62 1.31 -15.68
CA GLN A 88 -8.92 -0.12 -15.72
C GLN A 88 -7.70 -0.99 -15.44
N GLU A 89 -6.50 -0.58 -15.88
CA GLU A 89 -5.27 -1.35 -15.65
C GLU A 89 -4.97 -1.46 -14.15
N LYS A 90 -5.13 -0.35 -13.42
CA LYS A 90 -4.97 -0.33 -11.96
C LYS A 90 -6.02 -1.21 -11.26
N ARG A 91 -7.29 -1.17 -11.71
CA ARG A 91 -8.32 -2.10 -11.18
C ARG A 91 -8.00 -3.56 -11.45
N ASP A 92 -7.41 -3.87 -12.60
CA ASP A 92 -6.98 -5.23 -12.93
C ASP A 92 -5.84 -5.70 -12.03
N ILE A 93 -4.87 -4.82 -11.75
CA ILE A 93 -3.81 -5.06 -10.78
C ILE A 93 -4.40 -5.31 -9.38
N ALA A 94 -5.36 -4.49 -8.95
CA ALA A 94 -6.06 -4.66 -7.68
C ALA A 94 -6.70 -6.04 -7.56
N ARG A 95 -7.43 -6.45 -8.60
CA ARG A 95 -8.10 -7.76 -8.68
C ARG A 95 -7.10 -8.90 -8.56
N GLN A 96 -5.98 -8.82 -9.28
CA GLN A 96 -4.95 -9.86 -9.23
C GLN A 96 -4.29 -9.96 -7.85
N HIS A 97 -4.00 -8.83 -7.21
CA HIS A 97 -3.46 -8.80 -5.85
C HIS A 97 -4.45 -9.38 -4.84
N MET A 98 -5.71 -8.95 -4.88
CA MET A 98 -6.72 -9.43 -3.95
C MET A 98 -6.98 -10.92 -4.10
N LYS A 99 -7.00 -11.42 -5.35
CA LYS A 99 -7.08 -12.86 -5.62
C LYS A 99 -5.93 -13.64 -4.95
N LYS A 100 -4.68 -13.17 -5.09
CA LYS A 100 -3.53 -13.80 -4.42
C LYS A 100 -3.65 -13.77 -2.90
N VAL A 101 -4.16 -12.68 -2.33
CA VAL A 101 -4.42 -12.57 -0.89
C VAL A 101 -5.45 -13.62 -0.46
N THR A 102 -6.56 -13.76 -1.18
CA THR A 102 -7.61 -14.76 -0.87
C THR A 102 -7.15 -16.21 -1.04
N GLU A 103 -6.24 -16.49 -1.98
CA GLU A 103 -5.67 -17.82 -2.17
C GLU A 103 -4.76 -18.22 -0.99
N GLN A 104 -4.00 -17.27 -0.45
CA GLN A 104 -3.07 -17.51 0.66
C GLN A 104 -3.76 -17.46 2.03
N PHE A 105 -4.72 -16.55 2.19
CA PHE A 105 -5.50 -16.34 3.41
C PHE A 105 -6.99 -16.48 3.09
N PRO A 106 -7.49 -17.73 2.96
CA PRO A 106 -8.90 -17.97 2.65
C PRO A 106 -9.86 -17.42 3.71
N ASP A 107 -9.37 -17.22 4.94
CA ASP A 107 -10.15 -16.70 6.07
C ASP A 107 -10.18 -15.16 6.13
N ASP A 108 -9.45 -14.45 5.26
CA ASP A 108 -9.50 -12.98 5.19
C ASP A 108 -10.79 -12.55 4.46
N VAL A 109 -11.86 -12.38 5.25
CA VAL A 109 -13.18 -11.96 4.75
C VAL A 109 -13.13 -10.59 4.08
N GLU A 110 -12.28 -9.68 4.56
CA GLU A 110 -12.12 -8.34 4.00
C GLU A 110 -11.57 -8.43 2.56
N ALA A 111 -10.57 -9.28 2.34
CA ALA A 111 -10.02 -9.52 1.00
C ALA A 111 -11.07 -10.08 0.03
N TRP A 112 -11.96 -10.97 0.49
CA TRP A 112 -13.07 -11.47 -0.34
C TRP A 112 -14.09 -10.39 -0.67
N ILE A 113 -14.44 -9.53 0.29
CA ILE A 113 -15.36 -8.40 0.07
C ILE A 113 -14.79 -7.44 -0.97
N GLU A 114 -13.52 -7.05 -0.83
CA GLU A 114 -12.88 -6.15 -1.78
C GLU A 114 -12.75 -6.78 -3.17
N LEU A 115 -12.42 -8.07 -3.26
CA LEU A 115 -12.37 -8.77 -4.56
C LEU A 115 -13.74 -8.76 -5.25
N ALA A 116 -14.83 -9.02 -4.50
CA ALA A 116 -16.18 -8.98 -5.04
C ALA A 116 -16.57 -7.58 -5.56
N GLN A 117 -16.24 -6.53 -4.80
CA GLN A 117 -16.50 -5.13 -5.19
C GLN A 117 -15.77 -4.76 -6.49
N ILE A 118 -14.50 -5.17 -6.63
CA ILE A 118 -13.71 -4.91 -7.84
C ILE A 118 -14.33 -5.62 -9.06
N MET A 119 -14.81 -6.86 -8.88
CA MET A 119 -15.42 -7.64 -9.97
C MET A 119 -16.76 -7.03 -10.41
N GLU A 120 -17.62 -6.64 -9.47
CA GLU A 120 -18.92 -6.03 -9.78
C GLU A 120 -18.76 -4.74 -10.59
N GLN A 121 -17.83 -3.87 -10.20
CA GLN A 121 -17.58 -2.63 -10.92
C GLN A 121 -17.03 -2.86 -12.34
N THR A 122 -16.27 -3.93 -12.54
CA THR A 122 -15.71 -4.27 -13.85
C THR A 122 -16.78 -4.82 -14.79
N ASP A 123 -17.67 -5.68 -14.28
CA ASP A 123 -18.77 -6.27 -15.06
C ASP A 123 -19.81 -5.23 -15.51
N VAL A 124 -20.01 -4.17 -14.72
CA VAL A 124 -20.92 -3.06 -15.10
C VAL A 124 -20.36 -2.22 -16.25
N GLN A 125 -19.03 -2.05 -16.36
CA GLN A 125 -18.42 -1.26 -17.42
C GLN A 125 -18.30 -2.00 -18.76
N VAL A 126 -18.28 -3.34 -18.76
CA VAL A 126 -18.22 -4.14 -20.00
C VAL A 126 -19.59 -4.23 -20.69
N ASN A 127 -20.68 -3.96 -19.97
CA ASN A 127 -22.06 -4.10 -20.45
C ASN A 127 -22.71 -2.79 -20.94
N HIS A 128 -21.94 -1.70 -21.11
CA HIS A 128 -22.39 -0.42 -21.67
C HIS A 128 -21.61 -0.05 -22.93
#